data_AF-A0AAU6B9H6-F1
#
_entry.id   AF-A0AAU6B9H6-F1
#
_cell.length_a   1.000
_cell.length_b   1.000
_cell.length_c   1.000
_cell.angle_alpha   90.00
_cell.angle_beta   90.00
_cell.angle_gamma   90.00
#
_symmetry.space_group_name_H-M   'P 1'
#
loop_
_entity.id
_entity.type
_entity.pdbx_description
1 polymer ?
#
loop_
_entity_poly.entity_id
_entity_poly.type
_entity_poly.pdbx_seq_one_letter_code
_entity_poly.pdbx_strand_id
1 'polypeptide(L)'
;MTTVDPAAQHIPEDAMRRLAEMRPGQATSLFTSDLSVNEFLLVREAGFRPLGLVLGSSIYHVGFQMGRWSKNQEMDRLSAAMYHARELAMSRMETEADLLGADGIVAVRLEIEFKEFGNDLAEFVAVGTAVKADEPGEWRNNTGKPFTSDLSGQDFWTLVQAGYAPLGMVMGSCVYHIAHQRFRQAMGNIGQNVEIPQYTEALYDARELAMSRMQAEAEQLHAEGIVGVQLLSLPHRWGGHTTEFFAIGTAVKPLRADHHITKPQLVLPLTD
;
A
#
# COMPACT_ATOMS: atom_id res chain seq x y z
N MET A 1 10.90 -22.38 4.70
CA MET A 1 11.70 -21.19 5.11
C MET A 1 12.62 -20.85 3.95
N THR A 2 12.08 -20.24 2.91
CA THR A 2 12.85 -19.73 1.77
C THR A 2 13.49 -18.44 2.25
N THR A 3 14.74 -18.51 2.67
CA THR A 3 15.54 -17.33 3.01
C THR A 3 15.67 -16.49 1.74
N VAL A 4 14.98 -15.36 1.70
CA VAL A 4 15.09 -14.39 0.61
C VAL A 4 16.53 -13.89 0.58
N ASP A 5 17.20 -14.02 -0.58
CA ASP A 5 18.57 -13.54 -0.76
C ASP A 5 18.56 -12.01 -0.85
N PRO A 6 19.18 -11.28 0.10
CA PRO A 6 19.23 -9.81 0.09
C PRO A 6 19.92 -9.25 -1.15
N ALA A 7 20.90 -9.99 -1.71
CA ALA A 7 21.62 -9.58 -2.90
C ALA A 7 20.72 -9.62 -4.14
N ALA A 8 19.82 -10.60 -4.23
CA ALA A 8 18.84 -10.70 -5.30
C ALA A 8 17.84 -9.52 -5.30
N GLN A 9 17.63 -8.91 -4.13
CA GLN A 9 16.72 -7.77 -3.98
C GLN A 9 17.39 -6.39 -4.11
N HIS A 10 18.71 -6.33 -4.30
CA HIS A 10 19.48 -5.09 -4.44
C HIS A 10 19.34 -4.16 -3.22
N ILE A 11 19.31 -4.71 -2.00
CA ILE A 11 19.33 -3.90 -0.78
C ILE A 11 20.69 -3.20 -0.64
N PRO A 12 20.75 -1.87 -0.43
CA PRO A 12 22.01 -1.16 -0.27
C PRO A 12 22.84 -1.65 0.93
N GLU A 13 24.17 -1.67 0.79
CA GLU A 13 25.08 -2.13 1.86
C GLU A 13 24.95 -1.30 3.15
N ASP A 14 24.77 0.02 3.02
CA ASP A 14 24.54 0.92 4.16
C ASP A 14 23.27 0.56 4.93
N ALA A 15 22.21 0.17 4.21
CA ALA A 15 20.98 -0.30 4.84
C ALA A 15 21.22 -1.62 5.57
N MET A 16 21.95 -2.57 4.98
CA MET A 16 22.29 -3.84 5.65
C MET A 16 23.07 -3.61 6.95
N ARG A 17 24.05 -2.70 6.95
CA ARG A 17 24.83 -2.34 8.14
C ARG A 17 23.93 -1.74 9.24
N ARG A 18 23.10 -0.76 8.89
CA ARG A 18 22.11 -0.16 9.81
C ARG A 18 21.19 -1.22 10.42
N LEU A 19 20.62 -2.11 9.61
CA LEU A 19 19.71 -3.16 10.07
C LEU A 19 20.42 -4.14 11.01
N ALA A 20 21.69 -4.48 10.74
CA ALA A 20 22.46 -5.36 11.60
C ALA A 20 22.67 -4.77 13.00
N GLU A 21 22.93 -3.46 13.11
CA GLU A 21 23.09 -2.73 14.37
C GLU A 21 21.77 -2.61 15.15
N MET A 22 20.63 -2.53 14.47
CA MET A 22 19.29 -2.40 15.07
C MET A 22 18.70 -3.73 15.57
N ARG A 23 19.34 -4.87 15.27
CA ARG A 23 18.82 -6.19 15.69
C ARG A 23 18.71 -6.29 17.23
N PRO A 24 17.65 -6.92 17.76
CA PRO A 24 17.51 -7.14 19.19
C PRO A 24 18.73 -7.88 19.77
N GLY A 25 19.30 -7.38 20.87
CA GLY A 25 20.47 -7.97 21.54
C GLY A 25 21.83 -7.36 21.18
N GLN A 26 21.87 -6.35 20.31
CA GLN A 26 23.07 -5.53 20.02
C GLN A 26 23.36 -4.51 21.14
N ALA A 27 24.62 -4.04 21.23
CA ALA A 27 25.08 -3.11 22.27
C ALA A 27 24.39 -1.73 22.22
N THR A 28 23.85 -1.35 21.06
CA THR A 28 23.10 -0.11 20.81
C THR A 28 21.76 -0.46 20.15
N SER A 29 20.85 -1.10 20.90
CA SER A 29 19.51 -1.46 20.41
C SER A 29 18.57 -0.25 20.31
N LEU A 30 18.99 0.79 19.58
CA LEU A 30 18.16 1.93 19.25
C LEU A 30 17.35 1.58 17.99
N PHE A 31 16.06 1.93 17.98
CA PHE A 31 15.20 1.78 16.80
C PHE A 31 14.74 3.15 16.30
N THR A 32 14.51 3.26 14.99
CA THR A 32 13.77 4.37 14.38
C THR A 32 12.37 3.89 13.98
N SER A 33 11.41 4.79 13.82
CA SER A 33 10.03 4.44 13.47
C SER A 33 9.33 5.63 12.80
N ASP A 34 8.39 5.33 11.89
CA ASP A 34 7.46 6.33 11.31
C ASP A 34 6.21 6.56 12.18
N LEU A 35 6.06 5.80 13.28
CA LEU A 35 4.90 5.92 14.16
C LEU A 35 4.98 7.23 14.96
N SER A 36 3.84 7.93 15.05
CA SER A 36 3.68 8.98 16.04
C SER A 36 3.76 8.43 17.46
N VAL A 37 3.89 9.32 18.46
CA VAL A 37 3.98 8.91 19.88
C VAL A 37 2.78 8.07 20.32
N ASN A 38 1.57 8.45 19.91
CA ASN A 38 0.35 7.71 20.26
C ASN A 38 0.33 6.33 19.60
N GLU A 39 0.69 6.26 18.32
CA GLU A 39 0.77 5.01 17.58
C GLU A 39 1.81 4.06 18.16
N PHE A 40 2.99 4.58 18.55
CA PHE A 40 4.02 3.79 19.22
C PHE A 40 3.48 3.12 20.49
N LEU A 41 2.83 3.89 21.37
CA LEU A 41 2.29 3.36 22.63
C LEU A 41 1.19 2.32 22.39
N LEU A 42 0.32 2.53 21.39
CA LEU A 42 -0.76 1.59 21.07
C LEU A 42 -0.23 0.32 20.41
N VAL A 43 0.79 0.40 19.56
CA VAL A 43 1.45 -0.79 19.01
C VAL A 43 2.11 -1.60 20.13
N ARG A 44 2.74 -0.94 21.12
CA ARG A 44 3.26 -1.61 22.33
C ARG A 44 2.15 -2.29 23.12
N GLU A 45 1.04 -1.61 23.35
CA GLU A 45 -0.13 -2.16 24.07
C GLU A 45 -0.79 -3.32 23.32
N ALA A 46 -0.74 -3.31 21.98
CA ALA A 46 -1.19 -4.44 21.15
C ALA A 46 -0.29 -5.69 21.27
N GLY A 47 0.80 -5.62 22.06
CA GLY A 47 1.75 -6.72 22.24
C GLY A 47 2.83 -6.77 21.17
N PHE A 48 3.13 -5.64 20.51
CA PHE A 48 4.17 -5.57 19.49
C PHE A 48 5.25 -4.56 19.85
N ARG A 49 6.52 -4.95 19.71
CA ARG A 49 7.66 -4.04 19.84
C ARG A 49 8.18 -3.61 18.45
N PRO A 50 8.39 -2.30 18.22
CA PRO A 50 9.11 -1.84 17.05
C PRO A 50 10.54 -2.36 17.02
N LEU A 51 11.01 -2.70 15.83
CA LEU A 51 12.38 -3.11 15.56
C LEU A 51 13.17 -2.04 14.79
N GLY A 52 12.51 -1.28 13.92
CA GLY A 52 13.16 -0.25 13.13
C GLY A 52 12.30 0.24 11.97
N LEU A 53 12.69 1.39 11.41
CA LEU A 53 12.17 1.88 10.14
C LEU A 53 12.71 1.00 9.02
N VAL A 54 11.81 0.53 8.16
CA VAL A 54 12.15 -0.25 6.97
C VAL A 54 11.73 0.53 5.75
N LEU A 55 12.54 0.43 4.70
CA LEU A 55 12.33 1.16 3.46
C LEU A 55 12.58 0.25 2.25
N GLY A 56 11.82 0.49 1.19
CA GLY A 56 12.12 -0.04 -0.13
C GLY A 56 11.87 1.04 -1.16
N SER A 57 12.83 1.26 -2.06
CA SER A 57 12.67 2.19 -3.18
C SER A 57 12.80 1.45 -4.50
N SER A 58 12.08 1.89 -5.52
CA SER A 58 12.16 1.41 -6.90
C SER A 58 12.08 2.60 -7.86
N ILE A 59 13.15 2.85 -8.60
CA ILE A 59 13.14 3.85 -9.67
C ILE A 59 12.74 3.14 -10.96
N TYR A 60 11.65 3.60 -11.57
CA TYR A 60 11.10 3.01 -12.77
C TYR A 60 11.12 4.01 -13.92
N HIS A 61 11.60 3.56 -15.08
CA HIS A 61 11.45 4.28 -16.32
C HIS A 61 10.10 3.92 -16.94
N VAL A 62 9.16 4.85 -16.86
CA VAL A 62 7.82 4.66 -17.36
C VAL A 62 7.81 4.96 -18.86
N GLY A 63 7.98 3.91 -19.67
CA GLY A 63 7.97 4.03 -21.12
C GLY A 63 6.60 4.49 -21.63
N PHE A 64 6.48 5.77 -21.99
CA PHE A 64 5.24 6.31 -22.52
C PHE A 64 5.03 5.90 -23.99
N GLN A 65 4.00 5.11 -24.27
CA GLN A 65 3.63 4.73 -25.63
C GLN A 65 2.50 5.62 -26.15
N MET A 66 2.83 6.56 -27.02
CA MET A 66 1.87 7.43 -27.70
C MET A 66 1.01 6.60 -28.68
N GLY A 67 -0.15 6.13 -28.21
CA GLY A 67 -1.15 5.46 -29.04
C GLY A 67 -2.10 6.45 -29.71
N ARG A 68 -2.77 6.05 -30.80
CA ARG A 68 -3.88 6.83 -31.38
C ARG A 68 -5.09 6.77 -30.42
N TRP A 69 -5.15 7.68 -29.47
CA TRP A 69 -6.12 7.63 -28.37
C TRP A 69 -7.48 8.25 -28.68
N SER A 70 -8.23 7.62 -29.57
CA SER A 70 -9.62 7.99 -29.88
C SER A 70 -10.66 7.20 -29.09
N LYS A 71 -10.24 6.33 -28.16
CA LYS A 71 -11.10 5.44 -27.37
C LYS A 71 -10.75 5.46 -25.88
N ASN A 72 -11.77 5.32 -25.04
CA ASN A 72 -11.63 5.03 -23.63
C ASN A 72 -11.12 3.60 -23.47
N GLN A 73 -9.99 3.40 -22.80
CA GLN A 73 -9.44 2.07 -22.58
C GLN A 73 -8.36 2.08 -21.49
N GLU A 74 -8.15 0.93 -20.87
CA GLU A 74 -6.99 0.70 -20.02
C GLU A 74 -5.69 0.75 -20.84
N MET A 75 -4.65 1.31 -20.24
CA MET A 75 -3.28 1.25 -20.70
C MET A 75 -2.55 0.07 -20.03
N ASP A 76 -2.87 -1.17 -20.41
CA ASP A 76 -2.43 -2.40 -19.71
C ASP A 76 -0.93 -2.43 -19.36
N ARG A 77 -0.07 -2.04 -20.31
CA ARG A 77 1.39 -2.01 -20.10
C ARG A 77 1.80 -1.00 -19.03
N LEU A 78 1.14 0.15 -19.01
CA LEU A 78 1.40 1.19 -18.04
C LEU A 78 0.83 0.79 -16.68
N SER A 79 -0.39 0.25 -16.62
CA SER A 79 -0.95 -0.34 -15.39
C SER A 79 -0.03 -1.40 -14.79
N ALA A 80 0.46 -2.33 -15.61
CA ALA A 80 1.37 -3.38 -15.18
C ALA A 80 2.71 -2.82 -14.69
N ALA A 81 3.27 -1.81 -15.37
CA ALA A 81 4.50 -1.14 -14.95
C ALA A 81 4.33 -0.43 -13.59
N MET A 82 3.22 0.30 -13.42
CA MET A 82 2.87 1.01 -12.19
C MET A 82 2.66 0.06 -11.01
N TYR A 83 2.01 -1.07 -11.25
CA TYR A 83 1.85 -2.14 -10.28
C TYR A 83 3.21 -2.74 -9.90
N HIS A 84 3.98 -3.19 -10.89
CA HIS A 84 5.26 -3.87 -10.67
C HIS A 84 6.28 -2.96 -9.95
N ALA A 85 6.28 -1.66 -10.23
CA ALA A 85 7.16 -0.72 -9.56
C ALA A 85 6.88 -0.63 -8.05
N ARG A 86 5.60 -0.63 -7.65
CA ARG A 86 5.18 -0.68 -6.24
C ARG A 86 5.49 -2.02 -5.60
N GLU A 87 5.20 -3.11 -6.30
CA GLU A 87 5.49 -4.48 -5.82
C GLU A 87 6.98 -4.66 -5.51
N LEU A 88 7.87 -4.09 -6.34
CA LEU A 88 9.31 -4.15 -6.11
C LEU A 88 9.73 -3.33 -4.88
N ALA A 89 9.18 -2.12 -4.69
CA ALA A 89 9.43 -1.31 -3.50
C ALA A 89 8.96 -2.04 -2.22
N MET A 90 7.75 -2.60 -2.24
CA MET A 90 7.20 -3.39 -1.14
C MET A 90 8.06 -4.62 -0.84
N SER A 91 8.45 -5.39 -1.86
CA SER A 91 9.27 -6.60 -1.69
C SER A 91 10.62 -6.29 -1.02
N ARG A 92 11.24 -5.16 -1.37
CA ARG A 92 12.50 -4.70 -0.75
C ARG A 92 12.31 -4.33 0.72
N MET A 93 11.23 -3.60 1.04
CA MET A 93 10.88 -3.25 2.40
C MET A 93 10.57 -4.49 3.27
N GLU A 94 9.84 -5.48 2.71
CA GLU A 94 9.58 -6.77 3.34
C GLU A 94 10.87 -7.51 3.70
N THR A 95 11.87 -7.48 2.81
CA THR A 95 13.15 -8.13 3.07
C THR A 95 13.98 -7.40 4.12
N GLU A 96 13.95 -6.07 4.18
CA GLU A 96 14.54 -5.35 5.32
C GLU A 96 13.90 -5.78 6.64
N ALA A 97 12.56 -5.91 6.68
CA ALA A 97 11.84 -6.37 7.87
C ALA A 97 12.19 -7.82 8.24
N ASP A 98 12.31 -8.70 7.25
CA ASP A 98 12.76 -10.08 7.47
C ASP A 98 14.19 -10.15 8.02
N LEU A 99 15.09 -9.31 7.54
CA LEU A 99 16.45 -9.21 8.05
C LEU A 99 16.50 -8.71 9.50
N LEU A 100 15.51 -7.93 9.95
CA LEU A 100 15.34 -7.56 11.35
C LEU A 100 14.69 -8.67 12.20
N GLY A 101 14.13 -9.71 11.57
CA GLY A 101 13.39 -10.77 12.24
C GLY A 101 11.95 -10.36 12.62
N ALA A 102 11.40 -9.36 11.93
CA ALA A 102 10.05 -8.85 12.17
C ALA A 102 8.96 -9.91 11.90
N ASP A 103 7.83 -9.77 12.58
CA ASP A 103 6.61 -10.53 12.28
C ASP A 103 5.70 -9.77 11.31
N GLY A 104 5.84 -8.45 11.24
CA GLY A 104 5.15 -7.62 10.28
C GLY A 104 5.66 -6.19 10.20
N ILE A 105 4.98 -5.39 9.39
CA ILE A 105 5.25 -3.99 9.13
C ILE A 105 3.92 -3.24 9.25
N VAL A 106 3.90 -2.20 10.07
CA VAL A 106 2.72 -1.34 10.32
C VAL A 106 2.96 0.08 9.84
N ALA A 107 1.87 0.83 9.67
CA ALA A 107 1.87 2.20 9.16
C ALA A 107 2.65 2.34 7.85
N VAL A 108 2.46 1.38 6.94
CA VAL A 108 3.13 1.41 5.66
C VAL A 108 2.53 2.51 4.80
N ARG A 109 3.40 3.31 4.17
CA ARG A 109 3.02 4.32 3.18
C ARG A 109 3.72 4.03 1.86
N LEU A 110 2.97 4.18 0.77
CA LEU A 110 3.49 4.13 -0.58
C LEU A 110 3.45 5.52 -1.19
N GLU A 111 4.61 6.03 -1.56
CA GLU A 111 4.78 7.34 -2.17
C GLU A 111 5.36 7.21 -3.57
N ILE A 112 4.95 8.13 -4.45
CA ILE A 112 5.49 8.23 -5.81
C ILE A 112 6.06 9.63 -5.98
N GLU A 113 7.36 9.69 -6.28
CA GLU A 113 8.05 10.93 -6.61
C GLU A 113 8.46 10.95 -8.08
N PHE A 114 7.90 11.90 -8.82
CA PHE A 114 8.31 12.18 -10.19
C PHE A 114 9.56 13.06 -10.19
N LYS A 115 10.69 12.54 -10.70
CA LYS A 115 11.95 13.30 -10.71
C LYS A 115 11.98 14.27 -11.89
N GLU A 116 12.31 15.53 -11.63
CA GLU A 116 12.34 16.58 -12.66
C GLU A 116 13.48 16.42 -13.69
N PHE A 117 14.51 15.63 -13.36
CA PHE A 117 15.71 15.47 -14.21
C PHE A 117 15.53 14.54 -15.42
N GLY A 118 14.36 13.89 -15.57
CA GLY A 118 14.03 13.09 -16.75
C GLY A 118 12.52 12.88 -16.83
N ASN A 119 11.90 13.27 -17.94
CA ASN A 119 10.43 13.32 -18.11
C ASN A 119 9.69 11.98 -17.92
N ASP A 120 10.40 10.86 -17.72
CA ASP A 120 9.86 9.51 -17.68
C ASP A 120 10.32 8.68 -16.46
N LEU A 121 10.94 9.31 -15.44
CA LEU A 121 11.40 8.61 -14.23
C LEU A 121 10.50 8.89 -13.03
N ALA A 122 9.98 7.81 -12.44
CA ALA A 122 9.23 7.84 -11.18
C ALA A 122 9.92 6.96 -10.14
N GLU A 123 10.12 7.50 -8.94
CA GLU A 123 10.57 6.76 -7.77
C GLU A 123 9.37 6.33 -6.95
N PHE A 124 9.29 5.04 -6.64
CA PHE A 124 8.28 4.45 -5.78
C PHE A 124 8.94 4.10 -4.45
N VAL A 125 8.46 4.69 -3.36
CA VAL A 125 9.01 4.49 -2.02
C VAL A 125 7.96 3.84 -1.15
N ALA A 126 8.33 2.71 -0.54
CA ALA A 126 7.61 2.05 0.53
C ALA A 126 8.34 2.32 1.84
N VAL A 127 7.64 2.84 2.84
CA VAL A 127 8.20 3.08 4.17
C VAL A 127 7.23 2.58 5.22
N GLY A 128 7.75 1.99 6.31
CA GLY A 128 6.93 1.55 7.43
C GLY A 128 7.79 1.19 8.65
N THR A 129 7.13 0.77 9.72
CA THR A 129 7.82 0.32 10.94
C THR A 129 7.74 -1.18 11.07
N ALA A 130 8.88 -1.86 11.05
CA ALA A 130 8.96 -3.29 11.34
C ALA A 130 8.66 -3.55 12.82
N VAL A 131 7.81 -4.53 13.10
CA VAL A 131 7.36 -4.89 14.44
C VAL A 131 7.53 -6.38 14.71
N LYS A 132 7.75 -6.72 15.97
CA LYS A 132 7.81 -8.10 16.48
C LYS A 132 6.75 -8.29 17.55
N ALA A 133 6.02 -9.39 17.52
CA ALA A 133 5.15 -9.74 18.63
C ALA A 133 6.00 -10.08 19.87
N ASP A 134 5.57 -9.61 21.04
CA ASP A 134 6.23 -9.92 22.31
C ASP A 134 6.01 -11.40 22.69
N GLU A 135 4.82 -11.94 22.38
CA GLU A 135 4.47 -13.35 22.56
C GLU A 135 4.52 -14.12 21.22
N PRO A 136 4.99 -15.38 21.21
CA PRO A 136 4.98 -16.22 20.01
C PRO A 136 3.56 -16.41 19.45
N GLY A 137 3.41 -16.27 18.13
CA GLY A 137 2.13 -16.46 17.45
C GLY A 137 2.27 -16.54 15.92
N GLU A 138 1.20 -16.99 15.24
CA GLU A 138 1.14 -17.08 13.78
C GLU A 138 0.74 -15.73 13.14
N TRP A 139 1.65 -14.76 13.26
CA TRP A 139 1.46 -13.40 12.74
C TRP A 139 1.85 -13.24 11.28
N ARG A 140 2.78 -14.06 10.81
CA ARG A 140 3.25 -14.05 9.41
C ARG A 140 2.14 -14.52 8.47
N ASN A 141 2.19 -14.08 7.22
CA ASN A 141 1.16 -14.38 6.24
C ASN A 141 1.22 -15.85 5.77
N ASN A 142 0.28 -16.26 4.92
CA ASN A 142 0.19 -17.64 4.40
C ASN A 142 1.43 -18.09 3.58
N THR A 143 2.26 -17.16 3.11
CA THR A 143 3.54 -17.44 2.43
C THR A 143 4.74 -17.45 3.38
N GLY A 144 4.52 -17.20 4.67
CA GLY A 144 5.56 -17.13 5.69
C GLY A 144 6.40 -15.85 5.63
N LYS A 145 5.91 -14.78 4.99
CA LYS A 145 6.50 -13.42 5.00
C LYS A 145 5.95 -12.58 6.16
N PRO A 146 6.62 -11.48 6.57
CA PRO A 146 6.03 -10.53 7.51
C PRO A 146 4.70 -10.03 6.97
N PHE A 147 3.70 -9.84 7.83
CA PHE A 147 2.49 -9.15 7.39
C PHE A 147 2.83 -7.70 7.03
N THR A 148 2.07 -7.08 6.13
CA THR A 148 2.15 -5.66 5.81
C THR A 148 0.79 -5.02 6.05
N SER A 149 0.78 -3.77 6.51
CA SER A 149 -0.44 -3.05 6.86
C SER A 149 -0.28 -1.55 6.63
N ASP A 150 -1.17 -0.95 5.85
CA ASP A 150 -1.26 0.50 5.66
C ASP A 150 -1.97 1.22 6.82
N LEU A 151 -2.60 0.44 7.71
CA LEU A 151 -3.23 0.95 8.92
C LEU A 151 -2.27 1.73 9.81
N SER A 152 -2.76 2.84 10.36
CA SER A 152 -2.10 3.58 11.43
C SER A 152 -1.88 2.66 12.65
N GLY A 153 -0.96 3.02 13.55
CA GLY A 153 -0.76 2.26 14.78
C GLY A 153 -2.02 2.19 15.66
N GLN A 154 -2.88 3.22 15.59
CA GLN A 154 -4.18 3.27 16.25
C GLN A 154 -5.18 2.26 15.67
N ASP A 155 -5.30 2.24 14.34
CA ASP A 155 -6.19 1.31 13.64
C ASP A 155 -5.70 -0.12 13.76
N PHE A 156 -4.39 -0.34 13.68
CA PHE A 156 -3.76 -1.64 13.92
C PHE A 156 -4.06 -2.16 15.34
N TRP A 157 -3.88 -1.32 16.36
CA TRP A 157 -4.26 -1.68 17.73
C TRP A 157 -5.75 -2.05 17.82
N THR A 158 -6.62 -1.22 17.23
CA THR A 158 -8.08 -1.46 17.25
C THR A 158 -8.44 -2.77 16.57
N LEU A 159 -7.82 -3.07 15.43
CA LEU A 159 -8.00 -4.31 14.67
C LEU A 159 -7.61 -5.54 15.50
N VAL A 160 -6.43 -5.50 16.12
CA VAL A 160 -5.92 -6.60 16.96
C VAL A 160 -6.77 -6.80 18.20
N GLN A 161 -7.20 -5.73 18.87
CA GLN A 161 -8.11 -5.81 20.03
C GLN A 161 -9.49 -6.35 19.65
N ALA A 162 -9.96 -6.06 18.44
CA ALA A 162 -11.20 -6.62 17.90
C ALA A 162 -11.06 -8.11 17.52
N GLY A 163 -9.86 -8.69 17.60
CA GLY A 163 -9.61 -10.10 17.31
C GLY A 163 -9.34 -10.39 15.84
N TYR A 164 -8.90 -9.40 15.07
CA TYR A 164 -8.43 -9.56 13.70
C TYR A 164 -6.91 -9.38 13.61
N ALA A 165 -6.28 -10.01 12.64
CA ALA A 165 -4.88 -9.83 12.31
C ALA A 165 -4.72 -9.37 10.86
N PRO A 166 -3.78 -8.45 10.58
CA PRO A 166 -3.39 -8.17 9.21
C PRO A 166 -2.67 -9.38 8.61
N LEU A 167 -2.86 -9.57 7.31
CA LEU A 167 -2.19 -10.58 6.49
C LEU A 167 -1.17 -9.94 5.55
N GLY A 168 -1.54 -8.83 4.95
CA GLY A 168 -0.74 -8.16 3.94
C GLY A 168 -1.47 -6.97 3.37
N MET A 169 -0.72 -5.99 2.90
CA MET A 169 -1.25 -4.96 2.04
C MET A 169 -1.55 -5.55 0.69
N VAL A 170 -2.70 -5.18 0.18
CA VAL A 170 -3.17 -5.57 -1.15
C VAL A 170 -3.43 -4.30 -1.94
N MET A 171 -3.18 -4.37 -3.24
CA MET A 171 -3.31 -3.23 -4.12
C MET A 171 -3.84 -3.59 -5.50
N GLY A 172 -4.36 -2.60 -6.20
CA GLY A 172 -4.74 -2.71 -7.59
C GLY A 172 -4.52 -1.38 -8.29
N SER A 173 -3.80 -1.42 -9.41
CA SER A 173 -3.58 -0.25 -10.27
C SER A 173 -4.29 -0.45 -11.59
N CYS A 174 -5.00 0.58 -12.06
CA CYS A 174 -5.56 0.67 -13.39
C CYS A 174 -5.25 2.06 -13.96
N VAL A 175 -4.39 2.12 -14.96
CA VAL A 175 -4.08 3.36 -15.67
C VAL A 175 -4.98 3.44 -16.89
N TYR A 176 -5.85 4.45 -16.91
CA TYR A 176 -6.93 4.55 -17.88
C TYR A 176 -6.80 5.80 -18.73
N HIS A 177 -6.97 5.64 -20.05
CA HIS A 177 -7.03 6.75 -20.99
C HIS A 177 -8.47 7.19 -21.23
N ILE A 178 -8.75 8.48 -21.06
CA ILE A 178 -10.06 9.09 -21.32
C ILE A 178 -9.99 9.88 -22.63
N ALA A 179 -10.67 9.40 -23.66
CA ALA A 179 -10.68 10.03 -24.98
C ALA A 179 -11.59 11.25 -25.02
N HIS A 180 -11.14 12.31 -25.70
CA HIS A 180 -11.93 13.53 -25.89
C HIS A 180 -13.32 13.25 -26.47
N GLN A 181 -14.32 13.95 -25.95
CA GLN A 181 -15.61 14.09 -26.60
C GLN A 181 -15.45 14.59 -28.03
N ARG A 182 -16.23 14.01 -28.96
CA ARG A 182 -16.29 14.51 -30.32
C ARG A 182 -16.80 15.95 -30.30
N PHE A 183 -16.20 16.84 -31.09
CA PHE A 183 -16.51 18.28 -31.16
C PHE A 183 -18.01 18.59 -31.28
N ARG A 184 -18.78 17.73 -31.97
CA ARG A 184 -20.24 17.83 -32.12
C ARG A 184 -21.02 17.58 -30.81
N GLN A 185 -20.55 16.68 -29.95
CA GLN A 185 -21.14 16.39 -28.64
C GLN A 185 -20.80 17.49 -27.63
N ALA A 186 -19.56 17.99 -27.65
CA ALA A 186 -19.14 19.12 -26.82
C ALA A 186 -19.97 20.39 -27.10
N MET A 187 -20.29 20.68 -28.37
CA MET A 187 -21.18 21.80 -28.74
C MET A 187 -22.61 21.66 -28.20
N GLY A 188 -23.15 20.44 -28.11
CA GLY A 188 -24.50 20.19 -27.60
C GLY A 188 -24.66 20.45 -26.09
N ASN A 189 -23.54 20.44 -25.36
CA ASN A 189 -23.51 20.65 -23.92
C ASN A 189 -23.16 22.11 -23.53
N ILE A 190 -22.90 23.00 -24.50
CA ILE A 190 -22.57 24.40 -24.21
C ILE A 190 -23.76 25.08 -23.53
N GLY A 191 -23.54 25.56 -22.30
CA GLY A 191 -24.55 26.24 -21.50
C GLY A 191 -25.46 25.31 -20.68
N GLN A 192 -25.15 24.00 -20.62
CA GLN A 192 -25.89 23.03 -19.83
C GLN A 192 -24.98 22.31 -18.81
N ASN A 193 -25.41 22.24 -17.56
CA ASN A 193 -24.78 21.41 -16.53
C ASN A 193 -25.38 20.01 -16.60
N VAL A 194 -24.77 19.11 -17.40
CA VAL A 194 -25.23 17.73 -17.58
C VAL A 194 -24.08 16.76 -17.37
N GLU A 195 -24.40 15.57 -16.88
CA GLU A 195 -23.45 14.46 -16.81
C GLU A 195 -22.95 14.10 -18.23
N ILE A 196 -21.71 13.64 -18.31
CA ILE A 196 -21.14 13.06 -19.54
C ILE A 196 -21.01 11.55 -19.30
N PRO A 197 -22.03 10.73 -19.65
CA PRO A 197 -22.06 9.31 -19.30
C PRO A 197 -20.81 8.55 -19.74
N GLN A 198 -20.28 8.88 -20.92
CA GLN A 198 -19.06 8.25 -21.44
C GLN A 198 -17.84 8.44 -20.52
N TYR A 199 -17.71 9.58 -19.84
CA TYR A 199 -16.63 9.81 -18.88
C TYR A 199 -16.95 9.15 -17.56
N THR A 200 -18.19 9.25 -17.09
CA THR A 200 -18.61 8.59 -15.85
C THR A 200 -18.40 7.08 -15.92
N GLU A 201 -18.92 6.40 -16.93
CA GLU A 201 -18.78 4.96 -17.15
C GLU A 201 -17.30 4.55 -17.21
N ALA A 202 -16.47 5.27 -17.98
CA ALA A 202 -15.04 4.99 -18.07
C ALA A 202 -14.32 5.10 -16.71
N LEU A 203 -14.69 6.08 -15.89
CA LEU A 203 -14.15 6.24 -14.54
C LEU A 203 -14.66 5.13 -13.59
N TYR A 204 -15.90 4.69 -13.74
CA TYR A 204 -16.43 3.55 -12.98
C TYR A 204 -15.69 2.26 -13.36
N ASP A 205 -15.57 1.94 -14.65
CA ASP A 205 -14.88 0.75 -15.14
C ASP A 205 -13.44 0.68 -14.62
N ALA A 206 -12.72 1.81 -14.65
CA ALA A 206 -11.34 1.87 -14.18
C ALA A 206 -11.21 1.66 -12.65
N ARG A 207 -12.15 2.19 -11.86
CA ARG A 207 -12.20 1.96 -10.40
C ARG A 207 -12.52 0.52 -10.07
N GLU A 208 -13.54 -0.04 -10.72
CA GLU A 208 -13.93 -1.44 -10.55
C GLU A 208 -12.76 -2.38 -10.89
N LEU A 209 -12.00 -2.07 -11.94
CA LEU A 209 -10.84 -2.88 -12.30
C LEU A 209 -9.71 -2.82 -11.27
N ALA A 210 -9.41 -1.63 -10.74
CA ALA A 210 -8.45 -1.47 -9.65
C ALA A 210 -8.91 -2.23 -8.39
N MET A 211 -10.19 -2.12 -8.01
CA MET A 211 -10.74 -2.83 -6.86
C MET A 211 -10.76 -4.35 -7.05
N SER A 212 -11.11 -4.85 -8.23
CA SER A 212 -11.09 -6.27 -8.55
C SER A 212 -9.69 -6.88 -8.42
N ARG A 213 -8.65 -6.17 -8.88
CA ARG A 213 -7.25 -6.62 -8.74
C ARG A 213 -6.81 -6.67 -7.27
N MET A 214 -7.16 -5.65 -6.49
CA MET A 214 -6.91 -5.62 -5.05
C MET A 214 -7.62 -6.77 -4.31
N GLN A 215 -8.87 -7.09 -4.69
CA GLN A 215 -9.60 -8.23 -4.16
C GLN A 215 -8.95 -9.57 -4.52
N ALA A 216 -8.49 -9.72 -5.76
CA ALA A 216 -7.79 -10.92 -6.20
C ALA A 216 -6.51 -11.19 -5.39
N GLU A 217 -5.77 -10.16 -4.99
CA GLU A 217 -4.63 -10.31 -4.07
C GLU A 217 -5.05 -10.75 -2.66
N ALA A 218 -6.14 -10.19 -2.13
CA ALA A 218 -6.66 -10.58 -0.82
C ALA A 218 -7.14 -12.04 -0.81
N GLU A 219 -7.74 -12.50 -1.90
CA GLU A 219 -8.11 -13.91 -2.10
C GLU A 219 -6.90 -14.84 -2.09
N GLN A 220 -5.79 -14.43 -2.73
CA GLN A 220 -4.53 -15.19 -2.71
C GLN A 220 -3.93 -15.30 -1.29
N LEU A 221 -4.18 -14.30 -0.44
CA LEU A 221 -3.79 -14.33 0.97
C LEU A 221 -4.78 -15.10 1.86
N HIS A 222 -5.89 -15.60 1.31
CA HIS A 222 -7.00 -16.21 2.05
C HIS A 222 -7.58 -15.29 3.12
N ALA A 223 -7.72 -14.00 2.79
CA ALA A 223 -8.29 -13.01 3.68
C ALA A 223 -9.80 -13.16 3.83
N GLU A 224 -10.33 -12.77 4.99
CA GLU A 224 -11.78 -12.63 5.21
C GLU A 224 -12.31 -11.33 4.57
N GLY A 225 -11.48 -10.29 4.55
CA GLY A 225 -11.82 -9.00 3.96
C GLY A 225 -10.63 -8.06 3.86
N ILE A 226 -10.89 -6.87 3.34
CA ILE A 226 -9.92 -5.78 3.20
C ILE A 226 -10.47 -4.59 3.98
N VAL A 227 -9.69 -4.05 4.91
CA VAL A 227 -10.02 -2.86 5.70
C VAL A 227 -9.08 -1.71 5.37
N GLY A 228 -9.49 -0.49 5.72
CA GLY A 228 -8.68 0.69 5.45
C GLY A 228 -8.56 1.01 3.95
N VAL A 229 -9.51 0.57 3.12
CA VAL A 229 -9.43 0.75 1.67
C VAL A 229 -9.37 2.23 1.30
N GLN A 230 -8.34 2.59 0.53
CA GLN A 230 -8.18 3.90 -0.08
C GLN A 230 -8.23 3.74 -1.59
N LEU A 231 -9.11 4.51 -2.24
CA LEU A 231 -9.24 4.56 -3.70
C LEU A 231 -8.79 5.92 -4.19
N LEU A 232 -7.59 5.97 -4.76
CA LEU A 232 -6.95 7.19 -5.23
C LEU A 232 -7.13 7.34 -6.73
N SER A 233 -7.43 8.56 -7.17
CA SER A 233 -7.46 8.96 -8.57
C SER A 233 -6.30 9.93 -8.80
N LEU A 234 -5.20 9.43 -9.35
CA LEU A 234 -3.95 10.15 -9.47
C LEU A 234 -3.74 10.62 -10.92
N PRO A 235 -3.87 11.94 -11.20
CA PRO A 235 -3.51 12.49 -12.49
C PRO A 235 -1.98 12.52 -12.58
N HIS A 236 -1.42 11.70 -13.45
CA HIS A 236 0.03 11.61 -13.61
C HIS A 236 0.52 12.42 -14.80
N ARG A 237 1.81 12.79 -14.78
CA ARG A 237 2.41 13.68 -15.80
C ARG A 237 2.53 13.05 -17.20
N TRP A 238 2.14 11.80 -17.40
CA TRP A 238 2.22 11.06 -18.67
C TRP A 238 1.14 11.48 -19.70
N GLY A 239 0.86 12.77 -19.83
CA GLY A 239 -0.12 13.32 -20.77
C GLY A 239 -1.49 13.58 -20.16
N GLY A 240 -2.11 14.71 -20.53
CA GLY A 240 -3.31 15.29 -19.90
C GLY A 240 -4.62 14.50 -20.02
N HIS A 241 -4.58 13.22 -20.39
CA HIS A 241 -5.76 12.37 -20.62
C HIS A 241 -5.66 10.98 -19.98
N THR A 242 -4.63 10.76 -19.16
CA THR A 242 -4.40 9.49 -18.46
C THR A 242 -4.57 9.70 -16.96
N THR A 243 -5.32 8.82 -16.30
CA THR A 243 -5.51 8.84 -14.86
C THR A 243 -5.24 7.44 -14.31
N GLU A 244 -4.44 7.35 -13.24
CA GLU A 244 -4.32 6.10 -12.49
C GLU A 244 -5.40 6.03 -11.43
N PHE A 245 -6.13 4.92 -11.42
CA PHE A 245 -6.95 4.49 -10.31
C PHE A 245 -6.16 3.48 -9.50
N PHE A 246 -5.86 3.84 -8.26
CA PHE A 246 -5.07 3.01 -7.36
C PHE A 246 -5.89 2.69 -6.13
N ALA A 247 -6.22 1.41 -5.97
CA ALA A 247 -6.86 0.87 -4.78
C ALA A 247 -5.79 0.24 -3.89
N ILE A 248 -5.83 0.50 -2.60
CA ILE A 248 -4.94 -0.11 -1.61
C ILE A 248 -5.70 -0.34 -0.31
N GLY A 249 -5.33 -1.36 0.44
CA GLY A 249 -5.81 -1.56 1.81
C GLY A 249 -5.10 -2.73 2.48
N THR A 250 -5.54 -3.07 3.69
CA THR A 250 -4.98 -4.16 4.48
C THR A 250 -5.92 -5.36 4.46
N ALA A 251 -5.45 -6.49 3.93
CA ALA A 251 -6.14 -7.76 4.00
C ALA A 251 -6.07 -8.31 5.43
N VAL A 252 -7.20 -8.82 5.95
CA VAL A 252 -7.32 -9.26 7.36
C VAL A 252 -7.90 -10.66 7.49
N LYS A 253 -7.55 -11.33 8.59
CA LYS A 253 -8.15 -12.59 9.03
C LYS A 253 -8.58 -12.51 10.50
N PRO A 254 -9.56 -13.31 10.94
CA PRO A 254 -9.85 -13.45 12.35
C PRO A 254 -8.69 -14.19 13.04
N LEU A 255 -8.27 -13.71 14.21
CA LEU A 255 -7.29 -14.39 15.06
C LEU A 255 -7.89 -15.64 15.71
N ARG A 256 -9.20 -15.60 15.99
CA ARG A 256 -9.94 -16.66 16.69
C ARG A 256 -11.38 -16.71 16.16
N ALA A 257 -11.96 -17.91 16.09
CA ALA A 257 -13.33 -18.10 15.63
C ALA A 257 -14.38 -17.52 16.61
N ASP A 258 -14.02 -17.36 17.88
CA ASP A 258 -14.85 -16.86 18.97
C ASP A 258 -14.53 -15.41 19.36
N HIS A 259 -13.84 -14.66 18.49
CA HIS A 259 -13.55 -13.26 18.79
C HIS A 259 -14.85 -12.45 18.91
N HIS A 260 -14.90 -11.56 19.90
CA HIS A 260 -16.03 -10.68 20.15
C HIS A 260 -15.54 -9.24 20.08
N ILE A 261 -16.13 -8.47 19.17
CA ILE A 261 -15.87 -7.03 19.08
C ILE A 261 -16.55 -6.37 20.29
N THR A 262 -15.74 -5.77 21.17
CA THR A 262 -16.25 -5.04 22.34
C THR A 262 -17.21 -3.94 21.90
N LYS A 263 -18.35 -3.81 22.58
CA LYS A 263 -19.34 -2.77 22.24
C LYS A 263 -18.70 -1.37 22.37
N PRO A 264 -18.70 -0.56 21.30
CA PRO A 264 -18.18 0.81 21.37
C PRO A 264 -18.89 1.61 22.46
N GLN A 265 -18.13 2.36 23.24
CA GLN A 265 -18.67 3.29 24.23
C GLN A 265 -18.69 4.70 23.62
N LEU A 266 -19.81 5.40 23.79
CA LEU A 266 -19.92 6.80 23.38
C LEU A 266 -19.01 7.65 24.27
N VAL A 267 -18.03 8.29 23.67
CA VAL A 267 -17.23 9.33 24.33
C VAL A 267 -17.71 10.68 23.80
N LEU A 268 -18.27 11.49 24.68
CA LEU A 268 -18.62 12.89 24.39
C LEU A 268 -17.45 13.76 24.84
N PRO A 269 -16.65 14.32 23.91
CA PRO A 269 -15.63 15.28 24.28
C PRO A 269 -16.34 16.54 24.82
N LEU A 270 -16.02 16.92 26.06
CA LEU A 270 -16.35 18.24 26.61
C LEU A 270 -15.35 19.24 26.03
N THR A 271 -15.68 19.80 24.88
CA THR A 271 -15.03 21.01 24.37
C THR A 271 -15.95 22.18 24.67
N ASP A 272 -15.52 23.07 25.58
CA ASP A 272 -16.10 24.40 25.79
C ASP A 272 -15.84 25.32 24.58
#